data_AF-A0A0K0FEY8-F1
#
_entry.id   AF-A0A0K0FEY8-F1
#
_cell.length_a   1.000
_cell.length_b   1.000
_cell.length_c   1.000
_cell.angle_alpha   90.00
_cell.angle_beta   90.00
_cell.angle_gamma   90.00
#
_symmetry.space_group_name_H-M   'P 1'
#
loop_
_entity.id
_entity.type
_entity.pdbx_description
1 polymer ?
#
loop_
_entity_poly.entity_id
_entity_poly.type
_entity_poly.pdbx_seq_one_letter_code
_entity_poly.pdbx_strand_id
1 'polypeptide(L)'
;MKKILKVLWILAVYSIYICSCHGSDDYIKQFKYYSENDIYQDSLPRNQSVISNTEIIAIKCPNDHIVSRFKLGTDIISYTAVYKRPDDSVKESLSFKSRYGNRHHWRIYNIQKTESVKIINCLNIYKDNETNPIEKWNHLIKRTKKQKLNITREKDLNIMLHSHTKKIYNSSVSEKTIVFGARSGYREFNSEHPQVYKGDKLVTFNATEINSEDIEFLEPIDIIQPYHPPPIFKIDNNKYKGIISKNKKLWIAKPRGFPWTFNISLEFNGFTNQPHFFKYEDITLSYLDLSKKNRSEGFEEDIEKVIRFNERVITLKEPTIISLIYICDNCVNGGITVMQHMTIGIDVDFGNKILPTVKYSYDQLNFKPNCSFNTNVYSHLKGIVFNKDKTTVIRLVHQKDKNIERFKLEEGLVVVTDKNPSGTLVCIYDVFNEKVAISQKFETF
;
A
#
# COMPACT_ATOMS: atom_id res chain seq x y z
N MET A 1 -21.85 11.53 63.09
CA MET A 1 -21.80 10.18 62.48
C MET A 1 -23.17 9.60 62.11
N LYS A 2 -24.15 9.43 63.02
CA LYS A 2 -25.45 8.79 62.72
C LYS A 2 -26.30 9.45 61.60
N LYS A 3 -26.26 10.79 61.45
CA LYS A 3 -27.00 11.50 60.38
C LYS A 3 -26.42 11.28 58.98
N ILE A 4 -25.08 11.28 58.85
CA ILE A 4 -24.38 11.04 57.58
C ILE A 4 -24.60 9.60 57.09
N LEU A 5 -24.61 8.63 58.02
CA LEU A 5 -24.86 7.23 57.67
C LEU A 5 -26.29 7.01 57.15
N LYS A 6 -27.28 7.71 57.70
CA LYS A 6 -28.67 7.68 57.18
C LYS A 6 -28.79 8.29 55.79
N VAL A 7 -28.11 9.40 55.52
CA VAL A 7 -28.10 10.03 54.19
C VAL A 7 -27.43 9.13 53.15
N LEU A 8 -26.30 8.51 53.50
CA LEU A 8 -25.63 7.54 52.63
C LEU A 8 -26.49 6.29 52.36
N TRP A 9 -27.25 5.81 53.35
CA TRP A 9 -28.19 4.71 53.17
C TRP A 9 -29.37 5.09 52.28
N ILE A 10 -29.94 6.29 52.44
CA ILE A 10 -31.01 6.78 51.58
C ILE A 10 -30.49 6.93 50.15
N LEU A 11 -29.28 7.47 49.95
CA LEU A 11 -28.66 7.58 48.62
C LEU A 11 -28.36 6.20 48.03
N ALA A 12 -27.87 5.25 48.81
CA ALA A 12 -27.60 3.89 48.35
C ALA A 12 -28.91 3.17 47.95
N VAL A 13 -29.96 3.25 48.77
CA VAL A 13 -31.28 2.67 48.46
C VAL A 13 -31.91 3.38 47.26
N TYR A 14 -31.78 4.70 47.14
CA TYR A 14 -32.25 5.46 46.00
C TYR A 14 -31.48 5.13 44.72
N SER A 15 -30.16 4.94 44.79
CA SER A 15 -29.34 4.47 43.67
C SER A 15 -29.66 3.03 43.28
N ILE A 16 -29.90 2.13 44.23
CA ILE A 16 -30.34 0.76 43.97
C ILE A 16 -31.75 0.76 43.35
N TYR A 17 -32.66 1.62 43.83
CA TYR A 17 -34.00 1.79 43.28
C TYR A 17 -33.96 2.36 41.85
N ILE A 18 -33.15 3.39 41.57
CA ILE A 18 -32.94 3.89 40.20
C ILE A 18 -32.36 2.79 39.31
N CYS A 19 -31.36 2.03 39.77
CA CYS A 19 -30.79 0.92 39.01
C CYS A 19 -31.78 -0.24 38.79
N SER A 20 -32.70 -0.50 39.74
CA SER A 20 -33.67 -1.59 39.66
C SER A 20 -34.94 -1.22 38.88
N CYS A 21 -35.37 0.05 38.92
CA CYS A 21 -36.56 0.53 38.21
C CYS A 21 -36.24 1.11 36.81
N HIS A 22 -34.97 1.31 36.46
CA HIS A 22 -34.56 1.59 35.07
C HIS A 22 -34.08 0.35 34.31
N GLY A 23 -34.24 -0.84 34.88
CA GLY A 23 -33.86 -2.11 34.26
C GLY A 23 -34.74 -2.55 33.07
N SER A 24 -35.89 -1.92 32.81
CA SER A 24 -36.79 -2.28 31.71
C SER A 24 -36.85 -1.27 30.57
N ASP A 25 -36.50 0.01 30.74
CA ASP A 25 -36.75 1.02 29.69
C ASP A 25 -35.61 1.21 28.69
N ASP A 26 -34.51 0.49 28.86
CA ASP A 26 -33.31 0.67 28.03
C ASP A 26 -33.51 0.22 26.57
N TYR A 27 -34.53 -0.61 26.30
CA TYR A 27 -34.91 -1.02 24.94
C TYR A 27 -35.83 0.01 24.25
N ILE A 28 -36.76 0.63 25.00
CA ILE A 28 -37.63 1.73 24.54
C ILE A 28 -36.77 2.93 24.09
N LYS A 29 -35.58 3.07 24.70
CA LYS A 29 -34.58 4.10 24.37
C LYS A 29 -33.67 3.77 23.18
N GLN A 30 -33.78 2.60 22.54
CA GLN A 30 -32.89 2.27 21.40
C GLN A 30 -33.10 3.23 20.22
N PHE A 31 -34.35 3.67 20.01
CA PHE A 31 -34.72 4.76 19.11
C PHE A 31 -35.88 5.53 19.75
N LYS A 32 -35.80 6.86 19.77
CA LYS A 32 -36.75 7.79 20.41
C LYS A 32 -38.23 7.59 19.98
N TYR A 33 -38.45 6.89 18.88
CA TYR A 33 -39.75 6.65 18.25
C TYR A 33 -40.37 5.29 18.57
N TYR A 34 -39.72 4.47 19.41
CA TYR A 34 -40.20 3.13 19.73
C TYR A 34 -40.82 3.13 21.12
N SER A 35 -41.93 3.87 21.27
CA SER A 35 -42.74 3.81 22.50
C SER A 35 -43.49 2.49 22.57
N GLU A 36 -43.85 2.05 23.78
CA GLU A 36 -44.50 0.74 24.03
C GLU A 36 -45.82 0.51 23.27
N ASN A 37 -46.39 1.55 22.65
CA ASN A 37 -47.71 1.55 22.04
C ASN A 37 -47.76 1.74 20.52
N ASP A 38 -46.63 1.94 19.83
CA ASP A 38 -46.67 2.26 18.39
C ASP A 38 -46.73 1.00 17.50
N ILE A 39 -47.68 1.01 16.56
CA ILE A 39 -47.86 -0.03 15.54
C ILE A 39 -46.63 0.01 14.64
N TYR A 40 -45.95 -1.15 14.48
CA TYR A 40 -44.73 -1.33 13.69
C TYR A 40 -44.77 -0.74 12.26
N GLN A 41 -45.97 -0.51 11.72
CA GLN A 41 -46.26 -0.27 10.30
C GLN A 41 -46.04 1.18 9.85
N ASP A 42 -46.14 2.20 10.72
CA ASP A 42 -46.16 3.59 10.24
C ASP A 42 -44.76 4.21 10.01
N SER A 43 -43.68 3.48 10.34
CA SER A 43 -42.33 4.05 10.41
C SER A 43 -41.26 3.30 9.60
N LEU A 44 -41.59 2.16 8.99
CA LEU A 44 -40.69 1.31 8.22
C LEU A 44 -41.22 1.06 6.78
N PRO A 45 -40.36 0.96 5.75
CA PRO A 45 -38.91 1.08 5.81
C PRO A 45 -38.45 2.54 6.02
N ARG A 46 -37.31 2.72 6.70
CA ARG A 46 -36.66 4.03 6.83
C ARG A 46 -36.13 4.49 5.48
N ASN A 47 -36.79 5.48 4.88
CA ASN A 47 -36.35 6.06 3.62
C ASN A 47 -35.12 6.95 3.83
N GLN A 48 -34.01 6.62 3.18
CA GLN A 48 -32.77 7.38 3.22
C GLN A 48 -32.35 7.74 1.79
N SER A 49 -31.80 8.93 1.60
CA SER A 49 -31.30 9.38 0.30
C SER A 49 -29.81 9.66 0.37
N VAL A 50 -29.05 9.05 -0.53
CA VAL A 50 -27.61 9.30 -0.70
C VAL A 50 -27.45 10.47 -1.68
N ILE A 51 -26.86 11.57 -1.21
CA ILE A 51 -26.68 12.79 -2.00
C ILE A 51 -25.24 12.95 -2.52
N SER A 52 -24.27 12.29 -1.90
CA SER A 52 -22.87 12.31 -2.32
C SER A 52 -22.53 11.23 -3.36
N ASN A 53 -21.31 11.30 -3.88
CA ASN A 53 -20.74 10.26 -4.74
C ASN A 53 -20.21 9.02 -3.97
N THR A 54 -20.48 8.92 -2.66
CA THR A 54 -20.03 7.81 -1.82
C THR A 54 -20.58 6.47 -2.30
N GLU A 55 -19.78 5.41 -2.16
CA GLU A 55 -20.23 4.00 -2.21
C GLU A 55 -20.44 3.41 -0.81
N ILE A 56 -20.13 4.18 0.22
CA ILE A 56 -20.03 3.71 1.60
C ILE A 56 -20.97 4.54 2.46
N ILE A 57 -21.74 3.87 3.31
CA ILE A 57 -22.67 4.51 4.26
C ILE A 57 -22.55 3.84 5.62
N ALA A 58 -22.96 4.55 6.67
CA ALA A 58 -23.13 3.99 7.99
C ALA A 58 -24.62 4.02 8.37
N ILE A 59 -25.13 2.92 8.92
CA ILE A 59 -26.50 2.78 9.39
C ILE A 59 -26.46 2.30 10.83
N LYS A 60 -27.30 2.91 11.66
CA LYS A 60 -27.55 2.50 13.03
C LYS A 60 -28.60 1.39 13.03
N CYS A 61 -28.21 0.20 13.44
CA CYS A 61 -29.11 -0.95 13.55
C CYS A 61 -29.30 -1.33 15.02
N PRO A 62 -30.54 -1.66 15.44
CA PRO A 62 -30.80 -2.21 16.76
C PRO A 62 -30.10 -3.56 16.98
N ASN A 63 -30.01 -3.96 18.25
CA ASN A 63 -29.46 -5.25 18.65
C ASN A 63 -30.54 -6.32 18.72
N ASP A 64 -30.11 -7.58 18.58
CA ASP A 64 -30.95 -8.75 18.82
C ASP A 64 -31.43 -8.74 20.28
N HIS A 65 -32.73 -8.93 20.48
CA HIS A 65 -33.34 -8.92 21.80
C HIS A 65 -34.71 -9.62 21.79
N ILE A 66 -35.22 -9.92 22.97
CA ILE A 66 -36.52 -10.56 23.17
C ILE A 66 -37.29 -9.72 24.19
N VAL A 67 -38.54 -9.38 23.89
CA VAL A 67 -39.40 -8.56 24.76
C VAL A 67 -40.81 -9.14 24.82
N SER A 68 -41.39 -9.15 26.02
CA SER A 68 -42.79 -9.54 26.20
C SER A 68 -43.70 -8.36 25.88
N ARG A 69 -44.71 -8.58 25.04
CA ARG A 69 -45.73 -7.58 24.69
C ARG A 69 -46.98 -7.85 25.48
N PHE A 70 -47.46 -6.85 26.23
CA PHE A 70 -48.62 -6.97 27.10
C PHE A 70 -49.91 -6.55 26.37
N LYS A 71 -51.05 -7.09 26.78
CA LYS A 71 -52.36 -6.63 26.33
C LYS A 71 -52.63 -5.24 26.90
N LEU A 72 -53.19 -4.36 26.07
CA LEU A 72 -53.43 -2.95 26.40
C LEU A 72 -54.13 -2.80 27.76
N GLY A 73 -53.50 -2.06 28.68
CA GLY A 73 -54.05 -1.77 30.01
C GLY A 73 -54.05 -2.95 30.99
N THR A 74 -53.29 -4.02 30.72
CA THR A 74 -53.19 -5.19 31.61
C THR A 74 -51.76 -5.70 31.71
N ASP A 75 -51.44 -6.37 32.83
CA ASP A 75 -50.15 -7.07 33.01
C ASP A 75 -50.11 -8.46 32.33
N ILE A 76 -51.07 -8.76 31.46
CA ILE A 76 -51.18 -10.04 30.77
C ILE A 76 -50.34 -10.00 29.50
N ILE A 77 -49.36 -10.91 29.39
CA ILE A 77 -48.55 -11.07 28.17
C ILE A 77 -49.47 -11.54 27.03
N SER A 78 -49.48 -10.77 25.95
CA SER A 78 -50.16 -11.07 24.68
C SER A 78 -49.33 -12.02 23.82
N TYR A 79 -48.05 -11.69 23.62
CA TYR A 79 -47.08 -12.49 22.87
C TYR A 79 -45.65 -12.03 23.19
N THR A 80 -44.66 -12.84 22.84
CA THR A 80 -43.25 -12.46 22.95
C THR A 80 -42.72 -12.02 21.58
N ALA A 81 -42.15 -10.82 21.48
CA ALA A 81 -41.50 -10.36 20.25
C ALA A 81 -40.02 -10.75 20.27
N VAL A 82 -39.57 -11.48 19.25
CA VAL A 82 -38.18 -11.91 19.06
C VAL A 82 -37.57 -11.07 17.94
N TYR A 83 -36.54 -10.30 18.26
CA TYR A 83 -35.80 -9.48 17.31
C TYR A 83 -34.48 -10.16 17.01
N LYS A 84 -34.29 -10.57 15.76
CA LYS A 84 -33.10 -11.32 15.36
C LYS A 84 -32.51 -10.80 14.08
N ARG A 85 -31.19 -10.75 14.02
CA ARG A 85 -30.46 -10.39 12.82
C ARG A 85 -30.73 -11.42 11.71
N PRO A 86 -31.07 -10.98 10.49
CA PRO A 86 -31.25 -11.89 9.37
C PRO A 86 -29.91 -12.45 8.86
N ASP A 87 -29.90 -13.74 8.52
CA ASP A 87 -28.73 -14.42 7.96
C ASP A 87 -28.37 -13.88 6.56
N ASP A 88 -29.37 -13.54 5.75
CA ASP A 88 -29.22 -13.03 4.37
C ASP A 88 -28.99 -11.50 4.28
N SER A 89 -28.49 -10.86 5.34
CA SER A 89 -28.24 -9.41 5.30
C SER A 89 -27.14 -9.03 4.29
N VAL A 90 -27.27 -7.85 3.68
CA VAL A 90 -26.18 -7.23 2.91
C VAL A 90 -24.91 -7.31 3.73
N LYS A 91 -23.83 -7.85 3.16
CA LYS A 91 -22.57 -8.04 3.86
C LYS A 91 -22.06 -6.71 4.43
N GLU A 92 -22.05 -6.60 5.75
CA GLU A 92 -21.48 -5.44 6.43
C GLU A 92 -19.96 -5.45 6.30
N SER A 93 -19.37 -4.27 6.09
CA SER A 93 -17.93 -4.10 6.06
C SER A 93 -17.35 -4.07 7.47
N LEU A 94 -18.02 -3.35 8.38
CA LEU A 94 -17.59 -3.21 9.77
C LEU A 94 -18.81 -2.93 10.65
N SER A 95 -18.81 -3.43 11.88
CA SER A 95 -19.78 -3.03 12.90
C SER A 95 -19.07 -2.65 14.19
N PHE A 96 -19.60 -1.65 14.89
CA PHE A 96 -19.11 -1.26 16.21
C PHE A 96 -20.26 -0.83 17.11
N LYS A 97 -20.09 -1.10 18.42
CA LYS A 97 -21.03 -0.71 19.47
C LYS A 97 -20.92 0.77 19.79
N SER A 98 -22.04 1.35 20.22
CA SER A 98 -22.01 2.68 20.83
C SER A 98 -21.16 2.71 22.09
N ARG A 99 -20.50 3.85 22.36
CA ARG A 99 -19.78 4.08 23.63
C ARG A 99 -20.72 4.13 24.83
N TYR A 100 -21.98 4.49 24.63
CA TYR A 100 -22.98 4.70 25.69
C TYR A 100 -24.05 3.59 25.69
N GLY A 101 -23.60 2.35 25.91
CA GLY A 101 -24.47 1.21 26.19
C GLY A 101 -24.72 0.24 25.02
N ASN A 102 -25.26 -0.94 25.35
CA ASN A 102 -25.54 -2.06 24.43
C ASN A 102 -26.83 -1.84 23.59
N ARG A 103 -27.13 -0.61 23.17
CA ARG A 103 -28.45 -0.28 22.61
C ARG A 103 -28.54 -0.46 21.08
N HIS A 104 -27.45 -0.24 20.34
CA HIS A 104 -27.42 -0.37 18.88
C HIS A 104 -25.98 -0.56 18.38
N HIS A 105 -25.85 -1.05 17.16
CA HIS A 105 -24.59 -1.11 16.42
C HIS A 105 -24.63 -0.15 15.24
N TRP A 106 -23.56 0.61 15.07
CA TRP A 106 -23.29 1.21 13.77
C TRP A 106 -22.71 0.15 12.86
N ARG A 107 -23.35 -0.04 11.72
CA ARG A 107 -22.96 -0.99 10.68
C ARG A 107 -22.63 -0.20 9.42
N ILE A 108 -21.45 -0.44 8.86
CA ILE A 108 -20.96 0.24 7.66
C ILE A 108 -21.10 -0.70 6.47
N TYR A 109 -21.64 -0.17 5.37
CA TYR A 109 -21.93 -0.94 4.18
C TYR A 109 -21.26 -0.32 2.95
N ASN A 110 -20.80 -1.17 2.04
CA ASN A 110 -20.53 -0.78 0.67
C ASN A 110 -21.78 -1.06 -0.18
N ILE A 111 -22.46 0.00 -0.59
CA ILE A 111 -23.72 -0.08 -1.33
C ILE A 111 -23.53 -0.16 -2.86
N GLN A 112 -22.30 -0.08 -3.37
CA GLN A 112 -21.96 -0.03 -4.80
C GLN A 112 -22.63 1.16 -5.55
N LYS A 113 -22.22 1.40 -6.81
CA LYS A 113 -22.71 2.52 -7.64
C LYS A 113 -23.96 2.20 -8.47
N THR A 114 -24.23 0.92 -8.72
CA THR A 114 -25.13 0.45 -9.79
C THR A 114 -26.60 0.37 -9.40
N GLU A 115 -26.93 0.27 -8.11
CA GLU A 115 -28.31 0.16 -7.65
C GLU A 115 -28.91 1.54 -7.36
N SER A 116 -30.03 1.86 -8.02
CA SER A 116 -30.79 3.10 -7.77
C SER A 116 -31.48 3.07 -6.40
N VAL A 117 -31.80 1.87 -5.92
CA VAL A 117 -32.46 1.62 -4.63
C VAL A 117 -31.87 0.34 -4.02
N LYS A 118 -31.43 0.41 -2.76
CA LYS A 118 -30.90 -0.72 -2.00
C LYS A 118 -31.63 -0.86 -0.67
N ILE A 119 -32.01 -2.09 -0.33
CA ILE A 119 -32.68 -2.40 0.94
C ILE A 119 -31.67 -3.04 1.89
N ILE A 120 -31.50 -2.45 3.07
CA ILE A 120 -30.66 -3.00 4.14
C ILE A 120 -31.57 -3.39 5.29
N ASN A 121 -31.63 -4.68 5.58
CA ASN A 121 -32.39 -5.23 6.69
C ASN A 121 -31.51 -5.33 7.94
N CYS A 122 -31.85 -4.57 8.97
CA CYS A 122 -31.13 -4.58 10.24
C CYS A 122 -31.54 -5.77 11.13
N LEU A 123 -32.85 -6.07 11.20
CA LEU A 123 -33.46 -7.07 12.09
C LEU A 123 -34.79 -7.58 11.52
N ASN A 124 -35.06 -8.87 11.68
CA ASN A 124 -36.39 -9.44 11.55
C ASN A 124 -37.06 -9.50 12.92
N ILE A 125 -38.36 -9.25 12.96
CA ILE A 125 -39.18 -9.29 14.16
C ILE A 125 -40.14 -10.47 14.03
N TYR A 126 -40.19 -11.34 15.03
CA TYR A 126 -41.02 -12.53 15.03
C TYR A 126 -41.92 -12.62 16.26
N LYS A 127 -43.02 -13.37 16.12
CA LYS A 127 -44.01 -13.62 17.17
C LYS A 127 -43.76 -14.96 17.84
N ASP A 128 -43.48 -14.92 19.13
CA ASP A 128 -43.23 -16.02 20.06
C ASP A 128 -41.98 -16.87 19.75
N ASN A 129 -41.69 -17.10 18.48
CA ASN A 129 -40.54 -17.85 17.98
C ASN A 129 -40.09 -17.34 16.60
N GLU A 130 -38.96 -17.82 16.11
CA GLU A 130 -38.36 -17.38 14.83
C GLU A 130 -39.09 -17.89 13.58
N THR A 131 -40.20 -18.62 13.72
CA THR A 131 -40.96 -19.16 12.57
C THR A 131 -42.12 -18.27 12.15
N ASN A 132 -42.50 -17.30 12.98
CA ASN A 132 -43.66 -16.43 12.74
C ASN A 132 -43.23 -14.97 12.52
N PRO A 133 -42.75 -14.59 11.32
CA PRO A 133 -42.32 -13.23 11.05
C PRO A 133 -43.49 -12.25 11.16
N ILE A 134 -43.28 -11.15 11.88
CA ILE A 134 -44.24 -10.04 12.03
C ILE A 134 -43.85 -8.88 11.10
N GLU A 135 -42.59 -8.44 11.16
CA GLU A 135 -42.14 -7.22 10.46
C GLU A 135 -40.62 -7.23 10.25
N LYS A 136 -40.10 -6.38 9.37
CA LYS A 136 -38.66 -6.22 9.10
C LYS A 136 -38.18 -4.80 9.30
N TRP A 137 -37.08 -4.62 10.05
CA TRP A 137 -36.43 -3.34 10.25
C TRP A 137 -35.55 -2.99 9.04
N ASN A 138 -36.18 -2.44 8.00
CA ASN A 138 -35.54 -2.13 6.74
C ASN A 138 -35.18 -0.64 6.59
N HIS A 139 -33.99 -0.37 6.06
CA HIS A 139 -33.61 0.93 5.50
C HIS A 139 -33.69 0.85 3.98
N LEU A 140 -34.46 1.76 3.37
CA LEU A 140 -34.58 1.92 1.93
C LEU A 140 -33.64 3.05 1.48
N ILE A 141 -32.47 2.68 0.95
CA ILE A 141 -31.44 3.61 0.52
C ILE A 141 -31.66 3.95 -0.96
N LYS A 142 -31.90 5.21 -1.29
CA LYS A 142 -32.09 5.68 -2.68
C LYS A 142 -30.95 6.60 -3.09
N ARG A 143 -30.39 6.39 -4.28
CA ARG A 143 -29.44 7.35 -4.88
C ARG A 143 -30.20 8.40 -5.68
N THR A 144 -29.85 9.66 -5.49
CA THR A 144 -30.39 10.73 -6.33
C THR A 144 -29.79 10.65 -7.75
N LYS A 145 -30.59 10.96 -8.78
CA LYS A 145 -30.14 10.91 -10.20
C LYS A 145 -29.02 11.90 -10.53
N LYS A 146 -28.85 12.95 -9.73
CA LYS A 146 -27.74 13.93 -9.83
C LYS A 146 -27.00 13.95 -8.50
N GLN A 147 -25.79 13.40 -8.46
CA GLN A 147 -24.90 13.50 -7.29
C GLN A 147 -24.59 14.98 -7.05
N LYS A 148 -24.91 15.46 -5.85
CA LYS A 148 -24.80 16.90 -5.51
C LYS A 148 -23.48 17.23 -4.80
N LEU A 149 -22.83 16.24 -4.19
CA LEU A 149 -21.63 16.44 -3.39
C LEU A 149 -20.54 15.44 -3.80
N ASN A 150 -19.37 15.95 -4.16
CA ASN A 150 -18.17 15.14 -4.34
C ASN A 150 -17.36 15.15 -3.03
N ILE A 151 -17.29 14.01 -2.36
CA ILE A 151 -16.53 13.83 -1.11
C ILE A 151 -15.25 13.03 -1.32
N THR A 152 -14.95 12.61 -2.56
CA THR A 152 -13.74 11.88 -2.88
C THR A 152 -12.62 12.86 -3.21
N ARG A 153 -11.55 12.86 -2.41
CA ARG A 153 -10.37 13.68 -2.65
C ARG A 153 -9.32 12.91 -3.42
N GLU A 154 -8.70 13.56 -4.39
CA GLU A 154 -7.71 12.91 -5.24
C GLU A 154 -6.31 12.83 -4.60
N LYS A 155 -5.75 13.91 -3.99
CA LYS A 155 -4.31 13.93 -3.64
C LYS A 155 -3.87 14.83 -2.45
N ASP A 156 -4.57 14.81 -1.31
CA ASP A 156 -4.27 15.77 -0.22
C ASP A 156 -3.61 15.19 1.03
N LEU A 157 -3.48 13.86 1.15
CA LEU A 157 -2.93 13.23 2.35
C LEU A 157 -1.65 12.42 2.09
N ASN A 158 -0.49 12.99 2.47
CA ASN A 158 0.77 12.24 2.55
C ASN A 158 0.72 11.31 3.77
N ILE A 159 0.59 10.02 3.53
CA ILE A 159 0.44 9.05 4.60
C ILE A 159 1.74 8.84 5.39
N MET A 160 2.91 9.14 4.82
CA MET A 160 4.22 8.83 5.41
C MET A 160 4.38 9.40 6.83
N LEU A 161 3.94 10.63 7.06
CA LEU A 161 4.07 11.33 8.35
C LEU A 161 2.73 11.44 9.10
N HIS A 162 1.69 10.80 8.58
CA HIS A 162 0.35 10.87 9.15
C HIS A 162 0.12 9.78 10.19
N SER A 163 -0.56 10.14 11.26
CA SER A 163 -0.89 9.27 12.40
C SER A 163 -2.39 9.34 12.67
N HIS A 164 -2.93 8.31 13.31
CA HIS A 164 -4.34 8.25 13.71
C HIS A 164 -4.78 9.39 14.66
N THR A 165 -3.82 10.08 15.29
CA THR A 165 -4.09 11.23 16.15
C THR A 165 -4.34 12.53 15.38
N LYS A 166 -3.96 12.57 14.10
CA LYS A 166 -4.16 13.74 13.24
C LYS A 166 -5.47 13.59 12.47
N LYS A 167 -6.18 14.70 12.33
CA LYS A 167 -7.40 14.79 11.53
C LYS A 167 -7.07 14.79 10.05
N ILE A 168 -7.97 14.25 9.23
CA ILE A 168 -7.84 14.05 7.80
C ILE A 168 -8.62 15.11 7.02
N TYR A 169 -9.84 15.46 7.46
CA TYR A 169 -10.73 16.35 6.71
C TYR A 169 -10.66 17.81 7.21
N ASN A 170 -11.02 18.07 8.47
CA ASN A 170 -11.08 19.42 9.02
C ASN A 170 -10.78 19.44 10.52
N SER A 171 -9.91 20.36 10.96
CA SER A 171 -9.53 20.52 12.37
C SER A 171 -10.71 20.81 13.30
N SER A 172 -11.79 21.40 12.80
CA SER A 172 -12.98 21.78 13.58
C SER A 172 -13.99 20.65 13.76
N VAL A 173 -13.90 19.56 13.00
CA VAL A 173 -14.88 18.46 13.03
C VAL A 173 -14.30 17.29 13.83
N SER A 174 -15.12 16.65 14.67
CA SER A 174 -14.73 15.40 15.32
C SER A 174 -14.80 14.28 14.29
N GLU A 175 -13.72 13.51 14.11
CA GLU A 175 -13.59 12.56 13.01
C GLU A 175 -13.54 11.12 13.53
N LYS A 176 -14.24 10.22 12.82
CA LYS A 176 -14.07 8.78 12.97
C LYS A 176 -13.77 8.20 11.60
N THR A 177 -12.53 7.72 11.43
CA THR A 177 -12.03 7.24 10.15
C THR A 177 -11.97 5.73 10.14
N ILE A 178 -12.43 5.15 9.04
CA ILE A 178 -12.45 3.72 8.78
C ILE A 178 -11.55 3.45 7.59
N VAL A 179 -10.65 2.48 7.76
CA VAL A 179 -9.78 1.99 6.70
C VAL A 179 -10.50 0.89 5.94
N PHE A 180 -10.56 1.04 4.63
CA PHE A 180 -11.08 0.07 3.67
C PHE A 180 -9.94 -0.49 2.84
N GLY A 181 -9.43 -1.66 3.23
CA GLY A 181 -8.36 -2.35 2.53
C GLY A 181 -8.82 -3.67 1.91
N ALA A 182 -8.52 -3.86 0.63
CA ALA A 182 -8.82 -5.12 -0.06
C ALA A 182 -8.07 -6.32 0.56
N ARG A 183 -6.81 -6.11 0.98
CA ARG A 183 -5.97 -7.13 1.62
C ARG A 183 -5.95 -7.03 3.15
N SER A 184 -6.08 -5.80 3.69
CA SER A 184 -5.96 -5.53 5.12
C SER A 184 -7.29 -5.55 5.89
N GLY A 185 -8.40 -5.76 5.17
CA GLY A 185 -9.75 -5.78 5.73
C GLY A 185 -10.28 -4.40 6.08
N TYR A 186 -11.36 -4.38 6.85
CA TYR A 186 -12.03 -3.16 7.31
C TYR A 186 -11.75 -2.96 8.79
N ARG A 187 -11.32 -1.76 9.18
CA ARG A 187 -10.99 -1.45 10.58
C ARG A 187 -11.10 0.04 10.86
N GLU A 188 -11.32 0.40 12.11
CA GLU A 188 -11.23 1.80 12.54
C GLU A 188 -9.75 2.24 12.56
N PHE A 189 -9.45 3.44 12.06
CA PHE A 189 -8.12 4.03 12.12
C PHE A 189 -7.92 4.72 13.47
N ASN A 190 -7.42 3.98 14.47
CA ASN A 190 -7.30 4.44 15.86
C ASN A 190 -6.01 3.94 16.51
N SER A 191 -5.87 4.10 17.83
CA SER A 191 -4.68 3.68 18.58
C SER A 191 -4.45 2.16 18.59
N GLU A 192 -5.53 1.38 18.52
CA GLU A 192 -5.45 -0.09 18.46
C GLU A 192 -5.06 -0.57 17.06
N HIS A 193 -5.51 0.14 16.02
CA HIS A 193 -5.27 -0.18 14.62
C HIS A 193 -4.65 1.03 13.87
N PRO A 194 -3.43 1.47 14.23
CA PRO A 194 -2.86 2.74 13.77
C PRO A 194 -2.20 2.65 12.40
N GLN A 195 -2.22 1.48 11.77
CA GLN A 195 -1.51 1.21 10.52
C GLN A 195 -2.44 1.38 9.32
N VAL A 196 -1.93 1.98 8.26
CA VAL A 196 -2.52 2.05 6.92
C VAL A 196 -1.59 1.33 5.95
N TYR A 197 -2.15 0.65 4.96
CA TYR A 197 -1.39 -0.07 3.94
C TYR A 197 -1.62 0.52 2.54
N LYS A 198 -0.68 0.28 1.63
CA LYS A 198 -0.82 0.65 0.23
C LYS A 198 -2.10 0.06 -0.35
N GLY A 199 -2.87 0.90 -1.04
CA GLY A 199 -4.15 0.52 -1.63
C GLY A 199 -5.36 0.68 -0.71
N ASP A 200 -5.15 0.90 0.60
CA ASP A 200 -6.23 1.22 1.52
C ASP A 200 -6.90 2.55 1.14
N LYS A 201 -8.22 2.64 1.34
CA LYS A 201 -8.99 3.89 1.29
C LYS A 201 -9.36 4.30 2.71
N LEU A 202 -9.23 5.58 3.04
CA LEU A 202 -9.67 6.14 4.31
C LEU A 202 -11.03 6.80 4.12
N VAL A 203 -12.00 6.40 4.92
CA VAL A 203 -13.38 6.87 4.86
C VAL A 203 -13.71 7.51 6.20
N THR A 204 -13.92 8.81 6.20
CA THR A 204 -14.10 9.59 7.42
C THR A 204 -15.55 10.00 7.58
N PHE A 205 -16.08 9.80 8.78
CA PHE A 205 -17.42 10.22 9.20
C PHE A 205 -17.32 11.28 10.30
N ASN A 206 -18.38 12.07 10.46
CA ASN A 206 -18.53 12.97 11.60
C ASN A 206 -18.76 12.14 12.88
N ALA A 207 -17.78 12.13 13.77
CA ALA A 207 -17.84 11.36 15.01
C ALA A 207 -18.89 11.89 16.00
N THR A 208 -19.21 13.19 15.97
CA THR A 208 -20.28 13.74 16.81
C THR A 208 -21.62 13.16 16.39
N GLU A 209 -21.85 13.02 15.08
CA GLU A 209 -23.08 12.46 14.54
C GLU A 209 -23.17 10.94 14.75
N ILE A 210 -22.06 10.21 14.61
CA ILE A 210 -22.01 8.78 14.94
C ILE A 210 -22.36 8.55 16.42
N ASN A 211 -21.93 9.43 17.31
CA ASN A 211 -22.24 9.30 18.74
C ASN A 211 -23.62 9.85 19.11
N SER A 212 -24.37 10.42 18.15
CA SER A 212 -25.70 10.97 18.39
C SER A 212 -26.75 9.87 18.60
N GLU A 213 -27.68 10.11 19.52
CA GLU A 213 -28.85 9.25 19.71
C GLU A 213 -29.87 9.40 18.58
N ASP A 214 -29.99 10.61 18.01
CA ASP A 214 -31.05 10.98 17.07
C ASP A 214 -30.74 10.64 15.59
N ILE A 215 -29.49 10.32 15.27
CA ILE A 215 -29.06 10.07 13.88
C ILE A 215 -28.96 8.56 13.63
N GLU A 216 -29.64 8.08 12.59
CA GLU A 216 -29.70 6.65 12.23
C GLU A 216 -28.98 6.31 10.90
N PHE A 217 -28.65 7.31 10.09
CA PHE A 217 -28.04 7.16 8.77
C PHE A 217 -26.99 8.25 8.54
N LEU A 218 -25.82 7.86 8.03
CA LEU A 218 -24.73 8.78 7.76
C LEU A 218 -24.01 8.46 6.45
N GLU A 219 -23.76 9.51 5.68
CA GLU A 219 -22.78 9.52 4.60
C GLU A 219 -21.41 9.95 5.17
N PRO A 220 -20.30 9.44 4.62
CA PRO A 220 -18.98 9.94 4.98
C PRO A 220 -18.85 11.41 4.57
N ILE A 221 -18.11 12.16 5.38
CA ILE A 221 -17.76 13.55 5.08
C ILE A 221 -16.57 13.64 4.14
N ASP A 222 -15.78 12.57 4.05
CA ASP A 222 -14.59 12.50 3.22
C ASP A 222 -14.19 11.07 2.87
N ILE A 223 -13.70 10.86 1.66
CA ILE A 223 -13.07 9.62 1.20
C ILE A 223 -11.75 9.97 0.51
N ILE A 224 -10.65 9.41 0.99
CA ILE A 224 -9.34 9.65 0.42
C ILE A 224 -8.57 8.34 0.22
N GLN A 225 -7.94 8.21 -0.93
CA GLN A 225 -6.88 7.24 -1.12
C GLN A 225 -5.56 7.93 -0.77
N PRO A 226 -4.84 7.51 0.28
CA PRO A 226 -3.63 8.20 0.70
C PRO A 226 -2.57 8.16 -0.39
N TYR A 227 -1.89 9.30 -0.60
CA TYR A 227 -0.72 9.36 -1.46
C TYR A 227 0.55 9.17 -0.62
N HIS A 228 1.65 8.83 -1.30
CA HIS A 228 2.90 8.61 -0.62
C HIS A 228 4.11 8.88 -1.54
N PRO A 229 5.29 9.22 -0.97
CA PRO A 229 6.52 9.31 -1.75
C PRO A 229 7.02 7.91 -2.16
N PRO A 230 7.94 7.84 -3.15
CA PRO A 230 8.53 6.58 -3.57
C PRO A 230 9.22 5.84 -2.41
N PRO A 231 8.99 4.53 -2.24
CA PRO A 231 9.71 3.75 -1.26
C PRO A 231 11.17 3.56 -1.66
N ILE A 232 11.96 3.07 -0.72
CA ILE A 232 13.28 2.48 -0.94
C ILE A 232 13.22 1.01 -0.59
N PHE A 233 14.08 0.22 -1.23
CA PHE A 233 14.33 -1.14 -0.78
C PHE A 233 15.15 -1.11 0.51
N LYS A 234 14.97 -2.13 1.32
CA LYS A 234 15.83 -2.45 2.47
C LYS A 234 16.07 -3.94 2.53
N ILE A 235 17.28 -4.30 2.94
CA ILE A 235 17.66 -5.69 3.16
C ILE A 235 17.98 -5.88 4.63
N ASP A 236 17.22 -6.75 5.26
CA ASP A 236 17.51 -7.24 6.60
C ASP A 236 18.34 -8.51 6.48
N ASN A 237 19.57 -8.47 6.97
CA ASN A 237 20.40 -9.67 7.12
C ASN A 237 20.70 -9.90 8.59
N ASN A 238 20.09 -10.95 9.15
CA ASN A 238 20.22 -11.32 10.55
C ASN A 238 21.58 -11.97 10.89
N LYS A 239 22.41 -12.28 9.88
CA LYS A 239 23.72 -12.92 10.06
C LYS A 239 24.81 -12.18 9.27
N TYR A 240 25.46 -11.25 9.98
CA TYR A 240 26.78 -10.66 9.69
C TYR A 240 26.89 -9.62 8.55
N LYS A 241 27.16 -8.36 8.94
CA LYS A 241 28.02 -7.30 8.33
C LYS A 241 28.58 -7.52 6.90
N GLY A 242 27.75 -7.88 5.92
CA GLY A 242 28.20 -8.15 4.54
C GLY A 242 27.88 -7.05 3.53
N ILE A 243 26.94 -6.15 3.85
CA ILE A 243 26.50 -5.09 2.92
C ILE A 243 27.42 -3.89 3.10
N ILE A 244 28.35 -3.72 2.17
CA ILE A 244 29.19 -2.54 2.10
C ILE A 244 28.47 -1.59 1.13
N SER A 245 27.59 -0.72 1.64
CA SER A 245 26.95 0.33 0.84
C SER A 245 27.97 1.43 0.53
N LYS A 246 28.92 1.14 -0.36
CA LYS A 246 29.90 2.16 -0.80
C LYS A 246 29.33 3.08 -1.89
N ASN A 247 28.19 2.74 -2.50
CA ASN A 247 27.48 3.61 -3.44
C ASN A 247 25.96 3.53 -3.21
N LYS A 248 25.26 4.67 -3.31
CA LYS A 248 23.78 4.72 -3.20
C LYS A 248 23.08 4.02 -4.36
N LYS A 249 23.74 3.85 -5.52
CA LYS A 249 23.15 3.26 -6.74
C LYS A 249 23.29 1.75 -6.85
N LEU A 250 24.41 1.18 -6.40
CA LEU A 250 24.63 -0.28 -6.37
C LEU A 250 24.92 -0.74 -4.94
N TRP A 251 24.21 -1.79 -4.52
CA TRP A 251 24.55 -2.49 -3.29
C TRP A 251 25.54 -3.61 -3.55
N ILE A 252 26.56 -3.70 -2.70
CA ILE A 252 27.58 -4.75 -2.75
C ILE A 252 27.48 -5.57 -1.47
N ALA A 253 27.13 -6.85 -1.63
CA ALA A 253 27.16 -7.83 -0.55
C ALA A 253 28.32 -8.79 -0.73
N LYS A 254 29.12 -8.94 0.32
CA LYS A 254 30.21 -9.92 0.38
C LYS A 254 29.86 -10.98 1.43
N PRO A 255 29.00 -11.96 1.12
CA PRO A 255 28.70 -13.05 2.04
C PRO A 255 29.97 -13.90 2.26
N ARG A 256 30.07 -14.54 3.44
CA ARG A 256 31.19 -15.44 3.76
C ARG A 256 31.15 -16.76 2.97
N GLY A 257 30.00 -17.11 2.44
CA GLY A 257 29.77 -18.35 1.69
C GLY A 257 28.31 -18.45 1.23
N PHE A 258 28.06 -19.44 0.39
CA PHE A 258 26.73 -19.77 -0.14
C PHE A 258 26.28 -21.15 0.37
N PRO A 259 24.96 -21.41 0.50
CA PRO A 259 23.85 -20.53 0.16
C PRO A 259 23.73 -19.31 1.09
N TRP A 260 23.38 -18.17 0.51
CA TRP A 260 23.18 -16.92 1.26
C TRP A 260 21.71 -16.51 1.22
N THR A 261 21.16 -16.23 2.39
CA THR A 261 19.75 -15.89 2.57
C THR A 261 19.62 -14.49 3.14
N PHE A 262 18.70 -13.71 2.59
CA PHE A 262 18.39 -12.37 3.06
C PHE A 262 16.89 -12.07 2.93
N ASN A 263 16.40 -11.15 3.74
CA ASN A 263 15.02 -10.67 3.67
C ASN A 263 15.00 -9.29 3.01
N ILE A 264 14.00 -9.04 2.17
CA ILE A 264 13.81 -7.77 1.50
C ILE A 264 12.49 -7.11 1.91
N SER A 265 12.52 -5.80 2.13
CA SER A 265 11.33 -4.99 2.39
C SER A 265 11.35 -3.70 1.59
N LEU A 266 10.16 -3.10 1.45
CA LEU A 266 9.96 -1.73 0.99
C LEU A 266 9.65 -0.85 2.20
N GLU A 267 10.37 0.26 2.33
CA GLU A 267 10.21 1.21 3.43
C GLU A 267 10.22 2.66 2.91
N PHE A 268 9.71 3.59 3.71
CA PHE A 268 9.87 5.00 3.41
C PHE A 268 11.32 5.44 3.59
N ASN A 269 11.77 6.38 2.76
CA ASN A 269 13.05 7.04 2.97
C ASN A 269 12.94 8.06 4.10
N GLY A 270 13.44 7.71 5.29
CA GLY A 270 13.44 8.59 6.46
C GLY A 270 12.39 8.21 7.50
N PHE A 271 12.06 9.16 8.37
CA PHE A 271 11.11 8.93 9.46
C PHE A 271 9.68 8.76 8.95
N THR A 272 8.94 7.80 9.51
CA THR A 272 7.54 7.54 9.17
C THR A 272 6.74 7.08 10.37
N ASN A 273 5.45 7.45 10.40
CA ASN A 273 4.46 6.92 11.34
C ASN A 273 3.76 5.65 10.82
N GLN A 274 4.09 5.22 9.59
CA GLN A 274 3.46 4.12 8.87
C GLN A 274 4.53 3.11 8.38
N PRO A 275 5.31 2.51 9.28
CA PRO A 275 6.46 1.68 8.93
C PRO A 275 6.09 0.43 8.11
N HIS A 276 4.84 -0.02 8.19
CA HIS A 276 4.37 -1.22 7.49
C HIS A 276 3.53 -0.91 6.26
N PHE A 277 3.53 0.33 5.77
CA PHE A 277 2.66 0.75 4.65
C PHE A 277 2.78 -0.15 3.42
N PHE A 278 3.99 -0.58 3.06
CA PHE A 278 4.26 -1.46 1.91
C PHE A 278 4.28 -2.96 2.24
N LYS A 279 3.72 -3.37 3.39
CA LYS A 279 3.80 -4.76 3.86
C LYS A 279 3.26 -5.78 2.87
N TYR A 280 2.18 -5.45 2.16
CA TYR A 280 1.50 -6.37 1.25
C TYR A 280 1.89 -6.18 -0.21
N GLU A 281 2.89 -5.34 -0.50
CA GLU A 281 3.34 -5.11 -1.87
C GLU A 281 4.24 -6.24 -2.36
N ASP A 282 4.11 -6.55 -3.64
CA ASP A 282 4.93 -7.52 -4.34
C ASP A 282 6.15 -6.80 -4.96
N ILE A 283 7.26 -7.52 -5.09
CA ILE A 283 8.53 -6.99 -5.61
C ILE A 283 8.98 -7.88 -6.75
N THR A 284 9.43 -7.32 -7.86
CA THR A 284 10.04 -8.12 -8.93
C THR A 284 11.54 -8.23 -8.69
N LEU A 285 12.05 -9.46 -8.72
CA LEU A 285 13.47 -9.77 -8.67
C LEU A 285 13.92 -10.33 -10.02
N SER A 286 14.88 -9.67 -10.63
CA SER A 286 15.46 -10.08 -11.90
C SER A 286 16.87 -10.61 -11.65
N TYR A 287 17.17 -11.82 -12.13
CA TYR A 287 18.48 -12.45 -12.03
C TYR A 287 19.27 -12.27 -13.31
N LEU A 288 20.50 -11.77 -13.18
CA LEU A 288 21.44 -11.71 -14.30
C LEU A 288 22.20 -13.04 -14.41
N ASP A 289 21.93 -13.81 -15.46
CA ASP A 289 22.66 -15.07 -15.70
C ASP A 289 24.09 -14.81 -16.20
N LEU A 290 25.07 -15.05 -15.34
CA LEU A 290 26.50 -14.84 -15.61
C LEU A 290 27.11 -15.90 -16.53
N SER A 291 26.42 -17.02 -16.76
CA SER A 291 26.93 -18.14 -17.56
C SER A 291 26.82 -17.92 -19.08
N LYS A 292 25.89 -17.05 -19.52
CA LYS A 292 25.69 -16.71 -20.94
C LYS A 292 26.78 -15.72 -21.42
N LYS A 293 27.89 -16.26 -21.94
CA LYS A 293 29.13 -15.56 -22.33
C LYS A 293 29.06 -14.60 -23.54
N ASN A 294 27.97 -14.54 -24.30
CA ASN A 294 27.88 -13.73 -25.51
C ASN A 294 26.69 -12.77 -25.46
N ARG A 295 26.92 -11.52 -25.05
CA ARG A 295 25.91 -10.45 -24.99
C ARG A 295 26.35 -9.30 -25.89
N SER A 296 26.07 -9.42 -27.20
CA SER A 296 26.32 -8.37 -28.19
C SER A 296 25.13 -7.41 -28.36
N GLU A 297 23.97 -7.75 -27.82
CA GLU A 297 22.77 -6.92 -27.84
C GLU A 297 22.23 -6.87 -26.41
N GLY A 298 21.82 -5.67 -25.98
CA GLY A 298 21.54 -5.38 -24.57
C GLY A 298 20.57 -6.37 -23.93
N PHE A 299 20.87 -6.76 -22.69
CA PHE A 299 20.01 -7.43 -21.72
C PHE A 299 18.74 -8.12 -22.28
N GLU A 300 18.88 -9.25 -22.98
CA GLU A 300 17.75 -10.17 -23.17
C GLU A 300 18.09 -11.56 -22.61
N GLU A 301 17.78 -11.70 -21.32
CA GLU A 301 16.80 -12.61 -20.73
C GLU A 301 17.15 -12.64 -19.24
N ASP A 302 16.82 -11.54 -18.55
CA ASP A 302 16.83 -11.57 -17.10
C ASP A 302 15.74 -12.57 -16.68
N ILE A 303 16.10 -13.55 -15.85
CA ILE A 303 15.09 -14.44 -15.28
C ILE A 303 14.33 -13.60 -14.26
N GLU A 304 13.13 -13.16 -14.63
CA GLU A 304 12.26 -12.42 -13.73
C GLU A 304 11.50 -13.39 -12.83
N LYS A 305 11.62 -13.16 -11.52
CA LYS A 305 10.83 -13.83 -10.50
C LYS A 305 10.07 -12.76 -9.72
N VAL A 306 8.74 -12.83 -9.76
CA VAL A 306 7.89 -12.03 -8.88
C VAL A 306 7.98 -12.60 -7.46
N ILE A 307 8.48 -11.79 -6.54
CA ILE A 307 8.53 -12.08 -5.11
C ILE A 307 7.26 -11.55 -4.46
N ARG A 308 6.43 -12.49 -4.01
CA ARG A 308 5.22 -12.15 -3.27
C ARG A 308 5.56 -11.69 -1.86
N PHE A 309 4.71 -10.87 -1.27
CA PHE A 309 4.96 -10.33 0.08
C PHE A 309 5.22 -11.39 1.16
N ASN A 310 4.67 -12.60 1.02
CA ASN A 310 4.87 -13.74 1.91
C ASN A 310 6.16 -14.54 1.64
N GLU A 311 6.85 -14.24 0.54
CA GLU A 311 8.05 -14.96 0.05
C GLU A 311 9.30 -14.06 0.06
N ARG A 312 9.31 -13.01 0.88
CA ARG A 312 10.39 -11.99 0.94
C ARG A 312 11.76 -12.52 1.40
N VAL A 313 11.86 -13.81 1.72
CA VAL A 313 13.11 -14.49 2.03
C VAL A 313 13.70 -15.07 0.75
N ILE A 314 14.77 -14.45 0.26
CA ILE A 314 15.48 -14.87 -0.94
C ILE A 314 16.69 -15.70 -0.52
N THR A 315 16.88 -16.86 -1.17
CA THR A 315 18.06 -17.70 -0.99
C THR A 315 18.80 -17.84 -2.31
N LEU A 316 20.07 -17.43 -2.31
CA LEU A 316 20.98 -17.53 -3.44
C LEU A 316 21.96 -18.67 -3.20
N LYS A 317 22.21 -19.51 -4.20
CA LYS A 317 23.12 -20.66 -4.10
C LYS A 317 24.54 -20.36 -4.57
N GLU A 318 24.73 -19.26 -5.28
CA GLU A 318 25.99 -18.89 -5.90
C GLU A 318 26.12 -17.35 -6.02
N PRO A 319 27.32 -16.83 -6.34
CA PRO A 319 27.49 -15.41 -6.63
C PRO A 319 26.57 -14.96 -7.76
N THR A 320 25.87 -13.85 -7.58
CA THR A 320 24.85 -13.41 -8.54
C THR A 320 24.68 -11.89 -8.51
N ILE A 321 24.22 -11.36 -9.63
CA ILE A 321 23.79 -9.97 -9.77
C ILE A 321 22.27 -9.98 -9.88
N ILE A 322 21.63 -9.14 -9.08
CA ILE A 322 20.18 -9.03 -9.06
C ILE A 322 19.73 -7.59 -9.27
N SER A 323 18.54 -7.45 -9.83
CA SER A 323 17.80 -6.18 -9.89
C SER A 323 16.49 -6.33 -9.13
N LEU A 324 16.22 -5.36 -8.26
CA LEU A 324 14.99 -5.27 -7.48
C LEU A 324 14.15 -4.17 -8.07
N ILE A 325 12.92 -4.49 -8.44
CA ILE A 325 12.03 -3.60 -9.18
C ILE A 325 10.69 -3.53 -8.46
N TYR A 326 10.22 -2.30 -8.22
CA TYR A 326 8.89 -2.03 -7.68
C TYR A 326 8.24 -0.93 -8.51
N ILE A 327 7.03 -1.20 -9.01
CA ILE A 327 6.25 -0.23 -9.78
C ILE A 327 5.31 0.47 -8.80
N CYS A 328 5.48 1.78 -8.65
CA CYS A 328 4.69 2.58 -7.74
C CYS A 328 3.64 3.40 -8.48
N ASP A 329 2.43 2.84 -8.60
CA ASP A 329 1.33 3.44 -9.36
C ASP A 329 0.80 4.76 -8.77
N ASN A 330 0.78 4.88 -7.43
CA ASN A 330 0.21 6.03 -6.71
C ASN A 330 1.28 6.94 -6.07
N CYS A 331 2.50 6.92 -6.59
CA CYS A 331 3.55 7.83 -6.15
C CYS A 331 3.36 9.25 -6.68
N VAL A 332 4.02 10.22 -6.02
CA VAL A 332 4.13 11.61 -6.49
C VAL A 332 4.52 11.62 -7.98
N ASN A 333 3.73 12.30 -8.81
CA ASN A 333 3.86 12.46 -10.28
C ASN A 333 3.35 11.32 -11.19
N GLY A 334 2.54 10.39 -10.69
CA GLY A 334 1.71 9.53 -11.57
C GLY A 334 2.39 8.27 -12.09
N GLY A 335 3.04 7.53 -11.19
CA GLY A 335 3.73 6.28 -11.52
C GLY A 335 5.24 6.46 -11.54
N ILE A 336 5.98 5.69 -10.73
CA ILE A 336 7.45 5.60 -10.85
C ILE A 336 7.91 4.17 -10.65
N THR A 337 8.87 3.74 -11.46
CA THR A 337 9.58 2.48 -11.24
C THR A 337 10.77 2.73 -10.31
N VAL A 338 10.72 2.16 -9.12
CA VAL A 338 11.84 2.14 -8.17
C VAL A 338 12.68 0.91 -8.49
N MET A 339 13.96 1.12 -8.79
CA MET A 339 14.89 0.05 -9.12
C MET A 339 16.14 0.12 -8.24
N GLN A 340 16.61 -1.02 -7.75
CA GLN A 340 17.84 -1.15 -6.99
C GLN A 340 18.63 -2.36 -7.47
N HIS A 341 19.85 -2.11 -7.95
CA HIS A 341 20.77 -3.19 -8.34
C HIS A 341 21.60 -3.65 -7.14
N MET A 342 21.95 -4.93 -7.13
CA MET A 342 22.81 -5.51 -6.12
C MET A 342 23.72 -6.59 -6.69
N THR A 343 24.96 -6.60 -6.22
CA THR A 343 25.95 -7.64 -6.51
C THR A 343 26.21 -8.43 -5.24
N ILE A 344 26.22 -9.76 -5.34
CA ILE A 344 26.40 -10.66 -4.20
C ILE A 344 27.55 -11.61 -4.49
N GLY A 345 28.62 -11.54 -3.69
CA GLY A 345 29.81 -12.37 -3.83
C GLY A 345 30.66 -12.04 -5.05
N ILE A 346 30.40 -10.90 -5.71
CA ILE A 346 31.10 -10.43 -6.90
C ILE A 346 31.77 -9.10 -6.56
N ASP A 347 33.08 -9.03 -6.77
CA ASP A 347 33.84 -7.81 -6.61
C ASP A 347 33.73 -6.95 -7.87
N VAL A 348 33.01 -5.84 -7.75
CA VAL A 348 32.85 -4.86 -8.82
C VAL A 348 33.76 -3.67 -8.59
N ASP A 349 34.54 -3.34 -9.62
CA ASP A 349 35.42 -2.18 -9.66
C ASP A 349 34.80 -1.07 -10.51
N PHE A 350 34.48 0.05 -9.86
CA PHE A 350 33.91 1.26 -10.47
C PHE A 350 34.96 2.32 -10.77
N GLY A 351 36.24 2.07 -10.46
CA GLY A 351 37.31 3.03 -10.66
C GLY A 351 37.57 3.27 -12.14
N ASN A 352 37.77 4.54 -12.51
CA ASN A 352 38.41 4.85 -13.78
C ASN A 352 39.80 4.23 -13.78
N LYS A 353 40.14 3.51 -14.85
CA LYS A 353 41.43 2.83 -14.97
C LYS A 353 42.29 3.53 -16.00
N ILE A 354 43.54 3.75 -15.66
CA ILE A 354 44.57 4.18 -16.60
C ILE A 354 45.48 2.97 -16.80
N LEU A 355 45.43 2.36 -17.98
CA LEU A 355 46.30 1.27 -18.37
C LEU A 355 47.72 1.81 -18.68
N PRO A 356 48.75 0.96 -18.56
CA PRO A 356 50.12 1.36 -18.89
C PRO A 356 50.25 1.90 -20.32
N THR A 357 51.11 2.90 -20.49
CA THR A 357 51.46 3.45 -21.80
C THR A 357 52.11 2.38 -22.67
N VAL A 358 51.62 2.23 -23.90
CA VAL A 358 52.20 1.36 -24.92
C VAL A 358 53.16 2.18 -25.78
N LYS A 359 54.45 1.88 -25.67
CA LYS A 359 55.50 2.46 -26.52
C LYS A 359 55.93 1.44 -27.56
N TYR A 360 56.06 1.86 -28.82
CA TYR A 360 56.46 0.98 -29.91
C TYR A 360 57.19 1.76 -31.01
N SER A 361 58.08 1.08 -31.72
CA SER A 361 58.74 1.65 -32.90
C SER A 361 57.77 1.73 -34.07
N TYR A 362 58.00 2.68 -34.97
CA TYR A 362 57.18 2.85 -36.18
C TYR A 362 56.93 1.53 -36.93
N ASP A 363 55.67 1.27 -37.29
CA ASP A 363 55.17 0.04 -37.94
C ASP A 363 55.38 -1.27 -37.16
N GLN A 364 55.75 -1.22 -35.87
CA GLN A 364 55.98 -2.41 -35.02
C GLN A 364 54.89 -2.66 -33.97
N LEU A 365 53.69 -2.07 -34.12
CA LEU A 365 52.57 -2.36 -33.23
C LEU A 365 51.84 -3.64 -33.69
N ASN A 366 52.03 -4.73 -32.97
CA ASN A 366 51.49 -6.05 -33.32
C ASN A 366 49.97 -6.20 -33.09
N PHE A 367 49.27 -5.17 -32.61
CA PHE A 367 47.83 -5.19 -32.36
C PHE A 367 47.20 -3.82 -32.59
N LYS A 368 45.90 -3.77 -32.90
CA LYS A 368 45.17 -2.49 -33.01
C LYS A 368 44.68 -2.04 -31.64
N PRO A 369 44.83 -0.75 -31.25
CA PRO A 369 44.17 -0.20 -30.08
C PRO A 369 42.67 -0.47 -30.16
N ASN A 370 42.08 -0.96 -29.09
CA ASN A 370 40.69 -1.39 -29.12
C ASN A 370 39.99 -1.24 -27.76
N CYS A 371 38.67 -1.20 -27.83
CA CYS A 371 37.77 -1.31 -26.69
C CYS A 371 36.88 -2.54 -26.89
N SER A 372 36.89 -3.46 -25.93
CA SER A 372 35.94 -4.56 -25.95
C SER A 372 34.52 -4.08 -25.66
N PHE A 373 33.51 -4.71 -26.25
CA PHE A 373 32.11 -4.43 -25.94
C PHE A 373 31.81 -4.68 -24.46
N ASN A 374 32.42 -5.71 -23.88
CA ASN A 374 32.21 -6.11 -22.50
C ASN A 374 33.57 -6.39 -21.84
N THR A 375 33.93 -5.67 -20.77
CA THR A 375 35.14 -6.01 -19.98
C THR A 375 34.85 -7.09 -18.93
N ASN A 376 33.58 -7.26 -18.60
CA ASN A 376 33.04 -8.31 -17.75
C ASN A 376 31.53 -8.43 -18.03
N VAL A 377 30.85 -9.26 -17.25
CA VAL A 377 29.41 -9.57 -17.37
C VAL A 377 28.45 -8.39 -17.11
N TYR A 378 28.91 -7.29 -16.51
CA TYR A 378 28.08 -6.16 -16.10
C TYR A 378 28.54 -4.80 -16.66
N SER A 379 29.60 -4.78 -17.47
CA SER A 379 30.13 -3.57 -18.10
C SER A 379 29.89 -3.60 -19.60
N HIS A 380 29.19 -2.58 -20.10
CA HIS A 380 28.85 -2.49 -21.52
C HIS A 380 29.42 -1.22 -22.13
N LEU A 381 30.18 -1.34 -23.21
CA LEU A 381 30.76 -0.20 -23.90
C LEU A 381 29.64 0.67 -24.48
N LYS A 382 29.57 1.92 -24.04
CA LYS A 382 28.64 2.93 -24.58
C LYS A 382 29.31 3.83 -25.60
N GLY A 383 30.60 4.11 -25.42
CA GLY A 383 31.31 5.02 -26.29
C GLY A 383 32.82 4.83 -26.25
N ILE A 384 33.46 5.42 -27.24
CA ILE A 384 34.90 5.37 -27.47
C ILE A 384 35.37 6.78 -27.85
N VAL A 385 36.54 7.14 -27.36
CA VAL A 385 37.23 8.40 -27.68
C VAL A 385 38.67 8.08 -28.00
N PHE A 386 39.19 8.62 -29.10
CA PHE A 386 40.61 8.57 -29.43
C PHE A 386 41.05 9.95 -29.90
N ASN A 387 41.92 10.58 -29.13
CA ASN A 387 42.31 11.99 -29.32
C ASN A 387 41.09 12.93 -29.36
N LYS A 388 40.75 13.48 -30.53
CA LYS A 388 39.60 14.38 -30.73
C LYS A 388 38.34 13.66 -31.23
N ASP A 389 38.51 12.45 -31.74
CA ASP A 389 37.46 11.66 -32.40
C ASP A 389 36.66 10.90 -31.33
N LYS A 390 35.34 10.94 -31.42
CA LYS A 390 34.45 10.32 -30.42
C LYS A 390 33.18 9.79 -31.07
N THR A 391 32.78 8.60 -30.67
CA THR A 391 31.52 8.01 -31.14
C THR A 391 30.87 7.12 -30.09
N THR A 392 29.60 6.77 -30.30
CA THR A 392 28.86 5.82 -29.48
C THR A 392 28.80 4.46 -30.17
N VAL A 393 28.75 3.39 -29.37
CA VAL A 393 28.70 2.02 -29.91
C VAL A 393 27.41 1.79 -30.71
N ILE A 394 26.27 2.33 -30.25
CA ILE A 394 24.99 2.24 -30.99
C ILE A 394 25.12 2.83 -32.39
N ARG A 395 25.78 4.00 -32.52
CA ARG A 395 25.99 4.65 -33.81
C ARG A 395 26.85 3.79 -34.73
N LEU A 396 27.90 3.16 -34.19
CA LEU A 396 28.76 2.21 -34.91
C LEU A 396 28.00 0.96 -35.38
N VAL A 397 27.12 0.40 -34.54
CA VAL A 397 26.35 -0.83 -34.85
C VAL A 397 25.27 -0.57 -35.90
N HIS A 398 24.59 0.59 -35.86
CA HIS A 398 23.52 0.90 -36.80
C HIS A 398 24.00 1.29 -38.20
N GLN A 399 25.24 1.76 -38.35
CA GLN A 399 25.84 1.96 -39.67
C GLN A 399 26.43 0.64 -40.16
N LYS A 400 25.61 -0.12 -40.90
CA LYS A 400 25.94 -1.45 -41.47
C LYS A 400 27.24 -1.49 -42.30
N ASP A 401 27.83 -0.34 -42.65
CA ASP A 401 29.09 -0.19 -43.38
C ASP A 401 30.23 0.44 -42.54
N LYS A 402 30.70 -0.34 -41.57
CA LYS A 402 32.12 -0.59 -41.20
C LYS A 402 33.12 0.52 -40.82
N ASN A 403 32.86 1.83 -40.86
CA ASN A 403 33.77 2.81 -40.23
C ASN A 403 33.02 4.09 -39.80
N ILE A 404 33.27 4.57 -38.59
CA ILE A 404 32.92 5.94 -38.17
C ILE A 404 34.18 6.61 -37.71
N GLU A 405 34.58 7.68 -38.39
CA GLU A 405 35.84 8.37 -38.13
C GLU A 405 37.01 7.36 -38.19
N ARG A 406 37.77 7.21 -37.10
CA ARG A 406 38.88 6.25 -36.97
C ARG A 406 38.47 4.94 -36.32
N PHE A 407 37.18 4.67 -36.16
CA PHE A 407 36.67 3.52 -35.42
C PHE A 407 36.00 2.51 -36.33
N LYS A 408 36.31 1.23 -36.10
CA LYS A 408 35.74 0.09 -36.82
C LYS A 408 35.25 -0.97 -35.83
N LEU A 409 34.16 -1.64 -36.20
CA LEU A 409 33.70 -2.83 -35.49
C LEU A 409 34.42 -4.08 -36.01
N GLU A 410 35.05 -4.82 -35.10
CA GLU A 410 35.67 -6.13 -35.36
C GLU A 410 35.26 -7.08 -34.23
N GLU A 411 34.48 -8.12 -34.52
CA GLU A 411 34.12 -9.25 -33.62
C GLU A 411 34.06 -8.93 -32.11
N GLY A 412 33.08 -8.12 -31.70
CA GLY A 412 32.87 -7.76 -30.28
C GLY A 412 33.84 -6.71 -29.73
N LEU A 413 34.62 -6.07 -30.59
CA LEU A 413 35.53 -4.97 -30.29
C LEU A 413 35.21 -3.75 -31.17
N VAL A 414 35.51 -2.57 -30.64
CA VAL A 414 35.70 -1.35 -31.43
C VAL A 414 37.20 -1.10 -31.53
N VAL A 415 37.75 -1.11 -32.74
CA VAL A 415 39.18 -0.92 -33.00
C VAL A 415 39.45 0.44 -33.61
N VAL A 416 40.62 1.01 -33.30
CA VAL A 416 41.17 2.19 -33.98
C VAL A 416 41.87 1.74 -35.28
N THR A 417 41.57 2.39 -36.39
CA THR A 417 42.04 1.99 -37.74
C THR A 417 43.38 2.58 -38.14
N ASP A 418 43.94 3.52 -37.37
CA ASP A 418 45.24 4.14 -37.63
C ASP A 418 46.36 3.09 -37.67
N LYS A 419 47.25 3.19 -38.67
CA LYS A 419 48.41 2.27 -38.83
C LYS A 419 49.46 2.46 -37.73
N ASN A 420 49.69 3.72 -37.33
CA ASN A 420 50.62 4.11 -36.27
C ASN A 420 49.91 5.04 -35.27
N PRO A 421 48.98 4.50 -34.45
CA PRO A 421 48.18 5.28 -33.53
C PRO A 421 49.06 5.94 -32.45
N SER A 422 49.07 7.27 -32.41
CA SER A 422 49.69 8.05 -31.34
C SER A 422 48.62 8.91 -30.66
N GLY A 423 48.48 8.77 -29.34
CA GLY A 423 47.38 9.40 -28.61
C GLY A 423 46.84 8.60 -27.44
N THR A 424 45.70 9.07 -26.90
CA THR A 424 45.01 8.41 -25.78
C THR A 424 43.69 7.83 -26.27
N LEU A 425 43.53 6.51 -26.08
CA LEU A 425 42.27 5.80 -26.22
C LEU A 425 41.52 5.84 -24.90
N VAL A 426 40.22 6.14 -24.92
CA VAL A 426 39.32 6.09 -23.77
C VAL A 426 38.07 5.28 -24.13
N CYS A 427 37.88 4.17 -23.45
CA CYS A 427 36.70 3.33 -23.52
C CYS A 427 35.72 3.71 -22.40
N ILE A 428 34.49 4.06 -22.73
CA ILE A 428 33.46 4.48 -21.77
C ILE A 428 32.42 3.36 -21.64
N TYR A 429 32.38 2.74 -20.47
CA TYR A 429 31.45 1.67 -20.12
C TYR A 429 30.30 2.19 -19.26
N ASP A 430 29.14 1.57 -19.42
CA ASP A 430 28.00 1.67 -18.51
C ASP A 430 27.98 0.44 -17.61
N VAL A 431 27.93 0.68 -16.31
CA VAL A 431 27.89 -0.32 -15.24
C VAL A 431 26.79 0.11 -14.28
N PHE A 432 25.62 -0.54 -14.32
CA PHE A 432 24.47 -0.23 -13.46
C PHE A 432 24.09 1.27 -13.44
N ASN A 433 24.00 1.91 -14.61
CA ASN A 433 23.72 3.35 -14.77
C ASN A 433 24.83 4.28 -14.24
N GLU A 434 26.06 3.76 -14.11
CA GLU A 434 27.27 4.53 -13.86
C GLU A 434 28.24 4.44 -15.04
N LYS A 435 28.92 5.55 -15.33
CA LYS A 435 29.90 5.61 -16.40
C LYS A 435 31.30 5.38 -15.84
N VAL A 436 31.98 4.35 -16.34
CA VAL A 436 33.37 4.04 -15.99
C VAL A 436 34.25 4.21 -17.23
N ALA A 437 35.37 4.90 -17.08
CA ALA A 437 36.33 5.12 -18.17
C ALA A 437 37.58 4.26 -17.98
N ILE A 438 38.00 3.57 -19.04
CA ILE A 438 39.31 2.91 -19.12
C ILE A 438 40.11 3.63 -20.19
N SER A 439 41.26 4.19 -19.84
CA SER A 439 42.14 4.90 -20.77
C SER A 439 43.48 4.21 -20.96
N GLN A 440 44.05 4.35 -22.15
CA GLN A 440 45.39 3.84 -22.48
C GLN A 440 46.08 4.80 -23.45
N LYS A 441 47.35 5.11 -23.17
CA LYS A 441 48.18 5.99 -24.01
C LYS A 441 49.05 5.16 -24.95
N PHE A 442 49.16 5.59 -26.20
CA PHE A 442 49.99 4.99 -27.24
C PHE A 442 51.01 6.03 -27.74
N GLU A 443 52.29 5.63 -27.79
CA GLU A 443 53.40 6.50 -28.21
C GLU A 443 54.29 5.76 -29.22
N THR A 444 54.42 6.35 -30.41
CA THR A 444 55.34 5.93 -31.48
C THR A 444 56.68 6.64 -31.32
N PHE A 445 57.80 5.94 -31.51
CA PHE A 445 59.13 6.53 -31.53
C PHE A 445 59.98 6.07 -32.72
#